data_AF-A0A2H6NCA4-F1
#
_entry.id   AF-A0A2H6NCA4-F1
#
_cell.length_a   1.000
_cell.length_b   1.000
_cell.length_c   1.000
_cell.angle_alpha   90.00
_cell.angle_beta   90.00
_cell.angle_gamma   90.00
#
_symmetry.space_group_name_H-M   'P 1'
#
loop_
_entity.id
_entity.type
_entity.pdbx_description
1 polymer ?
#
loop_
_entity_poly.entity_id
_entity_poly.type
_entity_poly.pdbx_seq_one_letter_code
_entity_poly.pdbx_strand_id
1 'polypeptide(L)'
;VENVVHGHILAAEQLQKDSPLCGKAFHITNDEPVPFWEFLTRILAGLHYDPPKYRIPYWLAYYLSLLFSLVLLLLSPLVAIRSTFTPMRVALAGTFHYYSCERAKRDMGYKPVVCLDEAIARTIKSYPHLHRTT
;
A
#
# COMPACT_ATOMS: atom_id res chain seq x y z
N VAL A 1 7.14 -3.38 6.13
CA VAL A 1 7.48 -2.64 7.38
C VAL A 1 8.98 -2.56 7.55
N GLU A 2 9.70 -3.68 7.48
CA GLU A 2 11.16 -3.75 7.71
C GLU A 2 11.97 -2.77 6.83
N ASN A 3 11.66 -2.65 5.54
CA ASN A 3 12.30 -1.67 4.65
C ASN A 3 12.12 -0.20 5.12
N VAL A 4 10.94 0.14 5.64
CA VAL A 4 10.66 1.50 6.17
C VAL A 4 11.43 1.74 7.46
N VAL A 5 11.50 0.73 8.34
CA VAL A 5 12.30 0.78 9.57
C VAL A 5 13.78 0.97 9.25
N HIS A 6 14.31 0.25 8.25
CA HIS A 6 15.69 0.43 7.79
C HIS A 6 15.95 1.88 7.32
N GLY A 7 15.04 2.46 6.53
CA GLY A 7 15.12 3.87 6.15
C GLY A 7 15.14 4.83 7.35
N HIS A 8 14.35 4.56 8.40
CA HIS A 8 14.37 5.33 9.64
C HIS A 8 15.67 5.18 10.42
N ILE A 9 16.25 3.98 10.48
CA ILE A 9 17.54 3.74 11.13
C ILE A 9 18.64 4.54 10.41
N LEU A 10 18.71 4.44 9.08
CA LEU A 10 19.68 5.22 8.29
C LEU A 10 19.51 6.72 8.48
N ALA A 11 18.27 7.20 8.52
CA ALA A 11 17.98 8.60 8.81
C ALA A 11 18.49 8.97 10.21
N ALA A 12 18.25 8.15 11.23
CA ALA A 12 18.72 8.41 12.59
C ALA A 12 20.24 8.43 12.72
N GLU A 13 20.95 7.57 11.98
CA GLU A 13 22.41 7.49 11.99
C GLU A 13 23.08 8.69 11.29
N GLN A 14 22.40 9.28 10.30
CA GLN A 14 23.01 10.28 9.42
C GLN A 14 22.44 11.70 9.58
N LEU A 15 21.29 11.86 10.25
CA LEU A 15 20.71 13.16 10.61
C LEU A 15 21.38 13.72 11.87
N GLN A 16 22.57 14.27 11.68
CA GLN A 16 23.29 15.06 12.68
C GLN A 16 23.27 16.55 12.34
N LYS A 17 23.70 17.39 13.30
CA LYS A 17 23.88 18.82 13.08
C LYS A 17 24.80 19.02 11.87
N ASP A 18 24.40 19.92 10.96
CA ASP A 18 25.09 20.22 9.71
C ASP A 18 25.15 19.07 8.68
N SER A 19 24.36 18.00 8.87
CA SER A 19 24.22 16.93 7.87
C SER A 19 23.63 17.47 6.57
N PRO A 20 24.18 17.08 5.39
CA PRO A 20 23.61 17.44 4.09
C PRO A 20 22.24 16.79 3.84
N LEU A 21 21.76 15.92 4.74
CA LEU A 21 20.42 15.33 4.69
C LEU A 21 19.34 16.21 5.31
N CYS A 22 19.72 17.17 6.16
CA CYS A 22 18.78 18.03 6.87
C CYS A 22 17.87 18.81 5.88
N GLY A 23 16.57 18.83 6.16
CA GLY A 23 15.56 19.52 5.34
C GLY A 23 15.21 18.81 4.02
N LYS A 24 15.79 17.64 3.73
CA LYS A 24 15.46 16.86 2.53
C LYS A 24 14.34 15.86 2.79
N ALA A 25 13.44 15.72 1.82
CA ALA A 25 12.44 14.66 1.79
C ALA A 25 12.96 13.44 1.01
N PHE A 26 12.68 12.24 1.54
CA PHE A 26 13.08 10.96 0.95
C PHE A 26 11.86 10.03 0.86
N HIS A 27 11.77 9.27 -0.23
CA HIS A 27 10.83 8.16 -0.34
C HIS A 27 11.54 6.86 -0.02
N ILE A 28 10.95 6.07 0.87
CA ILE A 28 11.42 4.74 1.21
C ILE A 28 10.44 3.74 0.58
N THR A 29 10.93 3.00 -0.42
CA THR A 29 10.14 2.02 -1.18
C THR A 29 10.90 0.70 -1.31
N ASN A 30 10.24 -0.34 -1.79
CA ASN A 30 10.85 -1.66 -1.98
C ASN A 30 11.77 -1.73 -3.21
N ASP A 31 11.89 -0.66 -3.99
CA ASP A 31 12.69 -0.62 -5.24
C ASP A 31 12.29 -1.67 -6.30
N GLU A 32 11.07 -2.20 -6.17
CA GLU A 32 10.50 -3.24 -7.03
C GLU A 32 9.15 -2.72 -7.57
N PRO A 33 9.11 -2.08 -8.75
CA PRO A 33 7.85 -1.61 -9.32
C PRO A 33 6.97 -2.80 -9.72
N VAL A 34 5.81 -2.92 -9.08
CA VAL A 34 4.81 -3.96 -9.39
C VAL A 34 3.44 -3.31 -9.59
N PRO A 35 2.70 -3.66 -10.66
CA PRO A 35 1.32 -3.23 -10.83
C PRO A 35 0.45 -3.65 -9.64
N PHE A 36 -0.40 -2.75 -9.14
CA PHE A 36 -1.25 -3.00 -7.97
C PHE A 36 -2.07 -4.29 -8.09
N TRP A 37 -2.67 -4.54 -9.27
CA TRP A 37 -3.48 -5.74 -9.52
C TRP A 37 -2.68 -7.03 -9.54
N GLU A 38 -1.42 -6.96 -9.96
CA GLU A 38 -0.51 -8.11 -9.92
C GLU A 38 -0.14 -8.43 -8.48
N PHE A 39 0.25 -7.41 -7.70
CA PHE A 39 0.49 -7.56 -6.26
C PHE A 39 -0.72 -8.15 -5.52
N LEU A 40 -1.92 -7.63 -5.78
CA LEU A 40 -3.16 -8.13 -5.17
C LEU A 40 -3.42 -9.60 -5.56
N THR A 41 -3.19 -9.95 -6.83
CA THR A 41 -3.35 -11.32 -7.32
C THR A 41 -2.40 -12.29 -6.62
N ARG A 42 -1.13 -11.90 -6.41
CA ARG A 42 -0.15 -12.73 -5.68
C ARG A 42 -0.61 -13.03 -4.26
N ILE A 43 -1.16 -12.04 -3.54
CA ILE A 43 -1.71 -12.23 -2.19
C ILE A 43 -2.92 -13.17 -2.21
N LEU A 44 -3.90 -12.92 -3.09
CA LEU A 44 -5.12 -13.71 -3.17
C LEU A 44 -4.83 -15.18 -3.52
N ALA A 45 -3.97 -15.41 -4.51
CA ALA A 45 -3.56 -16.76 -4.90
C ALA A 45 -2.85 -17.49 -3.74
N GLY A 46 -1.98 -16.80 -3.01
CA GLY A 46 -1.31 -17.34 -1.84
C GLY A 46 -2.26 -17.72 -0.67
N LEU A 47 -3.41 -17.06 -0.59
CA LEU A 47 -4.50 -17.37 0.36
C LEU A 47 -5.57 -18.32 -0.21
N HIS A 48 -5.36 -18.89 -1.40
CA HIS A 48 -6.28 -19.78 -2.11
C HIS A 48 -7.60 -19.13 -2.57
N TYR A 49 -7.59 -17.83 -2.85
CA TYR A 49 -8.70 -17.13 -3.52
C TYR A 49 -8.49 -17.04 -5.03
N ASP A 50 -9.61 -16.93 -5.75
CA ASP A 50 -9.59 -16.62 -7.17
C ASP A 50 -9.08 -15.19 -7.41
N PRO A 51 -8.28 -14.96 -8.47
CA PRO A 51 -7.84 -13.62 -8.83
C PRO A 51 -9.02 -12.73 -9.31
N PRO A 52 -8.88 -11.40 -9.26
CA PRO A 52 -9.90 -10.49 -9.74
C PRO A 52 -10.17 -10.68 -11.24
N LYS A 53 -11.42 -11.02 -11.61
CA LYS A 53 -11.80 -11.32 -13.01
C LYS A 53 -12.39 -10.11 -13.76
N TYR A 54 -12.97 -9.16 -13.03
CA TYR A 54 -13.74 -8.05 -13.60
C TYR A 54 -12.97 -6.75 -13.54
N ARG A 55 -13.09 -5.94 -14.59
CA ARG A 55 -12.54 -4.59 -14.67
C ARG A 55 -13.69 -3.59 -14.68
N ILE A 56 -13.68 -2.64 -13.77
CA ILE A 56 -14.67 -1.57 -13.65
C ILE A 56 -14.00 -0.26 -14.08
N PRO A 57 -14.60 0.54 -14.96
CA PRO A 57 -14.08 1.87 -15.29
C PRO A 57 -13.94 2.75 -14.03
N TYR A 58 -12.81 3.44 -13.90
CA TYR A 58 -12.51 4.24 -12.71
C TYR A 58 -13.61 5.26 -12.38
N TRP A 59 -14.09 6.01 -13.37
CA TRP A 59 -15.12 7.03 -13.19
C TRP A 59 -16.39 6.41 -12.57
N LEU A 60 -16.80 5.23 -13.03
CA LEU A 60 -17.98 4.53 -12.54
C LEU A 60 -17.81 4.13 -11.08
N ALA A 61 -16.69 3.48 -10.74
CA ALA A 61 -16.39 3.10 -9.36
C ALA A 61 -16.33 4.32 -8.43
N TYR A 62 -15.76 5.43 -8.91
CA TYR A 62 -15.61 6.66 -8.14
C TYR A 62 -16.97 7.29 -7.83
N TYR A 63 -17.84 7.48 -8.84
CA TYR A 63 -19.17 8.05 -8.61
C TYR A 63 -20.07 7.14 -7.76
N LEU A 64 -19.97 5.81 -7.91
CA LEU A 64 -20.68 4.88 -7.04
C LEU A 64 -20.22 5.02 -5.58
N SER A 65 -18.91 5.16 -5.34
CA SER A 65 -18.39 5.34 -3.98
C SER A 65 -18.80 6.68 -3.35
N LEU A 66 -18.91 7.74 -4.16
CA LEU A 66 -19.41 9.05 -3.72
C LEU A 66 -20.89 8.96 -3.34
N LEU A 67 -21.72 8.38 -4.20
CA LEU A 67 -23.15 8.19 -3.93
C LEU A 67 -23.34 7.35 -2.66
N PHE A 68 -22.59 6.25 -2.53
CA PHE A 68 -22.65 5.40 -1.35
C PHE A 68 -22.26 6.15 -0.07
N SER A 69 -21.20 6.95 -0.13
CA SER A 69 -20.76 7.77 1.01
C SER A 69 -21.79 8.82 1.39
N LEU A 70 -22.49 9.41 0.42
CA LEU A 70 -23.59 10.36 0.67
C LEU A 70 -24.77 9.68 1.38
N VAL A 71 -25.15 8.49 0.92
CA VAL A 71 -26.21 7.70 1.56
C VAL A 71 -25.83 7.35 3.01
N LEU A 72 -24.60 6.90 3.23
CA LEU A 72 -24.12 6.60 4.59
C LEU A 72 -24.07 7.83 5.48
N LEU A 73 -23.72 9.00 4.93
CA LEU A 73 -23.76 10.25 5.66
C LEU A 73 -25.19 10.61 6.10
N LEU A 74 -26.17 10.46 5.21
CA LEU A 74 -27.58 10.71 5.53
C LEU A 74 -28.15 9.72 6.57
N LEU A 75 -27.67 8.47 6.56
CA LEU A 75 -28.07 7.43 7.51
C LEU A 75 -27.27 7.45 8.82
N SER A 76 -26.20 8.25 8.90
CA SER A 76 -25.32 8.33 10.08
C SER A 76 -26.02 8.59 11.42
N PRO A 77 -27.14 9.35 11.54
CA PRO A 77 -27.82 9.50 12.83
C PRO A 77 -28.57 8.24 13.28
N LEU A 78 -28.83 7.29 12.38
CA LEU A 78 -29.58 6.07 12.66
C LEU A 78 -28.66 4.84 12.77
N VAL A 79 -27.63 4.78 11.91
CA VAL A 79 -26.76 3.61 11.79
C VAL A 79 -25.31 4.03 11.56
N ALA A 80 -24.40 3.48 12.35
CA ALA A 80 -22.97 3.63 12.15
C ALA A 80 -22.41 2.48 11.28
N ILE A 81 -22.23 2.72 9.98
CA ILE A 81 -21.66 1.75 9.05
C ILE A 81 -20.22 2.16 8.70
N ARG A 82 -19.26 1.28 8.97
CA ARG A 82 -17.86 1.46 8.53
C ARG A 82 -17.67 0.86 7.14
N SER A 83 -17.85 1.68 6.11
CA SER A 83 -17.64 1.25 4.72
C SER A 83 -16.16 1.12 4.38
N THR A 84 -15.82 0.03 3.71
CA THR A 84 -14.53 -0.16 3.03
C THR A 84 -14.52 0.40 1.61
N PHE A 85 -15.69 0.75 1.06
CA PHE A 85 -15.87 1.36 -0.25
C PHE A 85 -16.09 2.86 -0.10
N THR A 86 -15.00 3.63 -0.22
CA THR A 86 -15.00 5.09 -0.06
C THR A 86 -14.29 5.75 -1.25
N PRO A 87 -14.61 7.02 -1.59
CA PRO A 87 -13.96 7.75 -2.68
C PRO A 87 -12.44 7.77 -2.56
N MET A 88 -11.92 7.95 -1.34
CA MET A 88 -10.49 7.92 -1.06
C MET A 88 -9.86 6.57 -1.42
N ARG A 89 -10.51 5.45 -1.05
CA ARG A 89 -9.99 4.11 -1.36
C ARG A 89 -10.08 3.78 -2.84
N VAL A 90 -11.15 4.21 -3.52
CA VAL A 90 -11.28 4.06 -4.97
C VAL A 90 -10.22 4.89 -5.70
N ALA A 91 -9.99 6.14 -5.28
CA ALA A 91 -8.93 6.97 -5.82
C ALA A 91 -7.56 6.31 -5.63
N LEU A 92 -7.29 5.80 -4.42
CA LEU A 92 -6.03 5.12 -4.10
C LEU A 92 -5.80 3.86 -4.97
N ALA A 93 -6.85 3.07 -5.21
CA ALA A 93 -6.76 1.89 -6.06
C ALA A 93 -6.71 2.21 -7.57
N GLY A 94 -7.24 3.37 -7.96
CA GLY A 94 -7.38 3.79 -9.36
C GLY A 94 -6.18 4.54 -9.93
N THR A 95 -5.26 5.04 -9.10
CA THR A 95 -4.08 5.79 -9.54
C THR A 95 -2.78 5.02 -9.33
N PHE A 96 -1.77 5.35 -10.14
CA PHE A 96 -0.45 4.76 -10.03
C PHE A 96 0.33 5.36 -8.85
N HIS A 97 0.62 4.53 -7.85
CA HIS A 97 1.41 4.91 -6.68
C HIS A 97 2.83 4.37 -6.80
N TYR A 98 3.62 5.01 -7.66
CA TYR A 98 5.03 4.70 -7.82
C TYR A 98 5.89 5.88 -7.38
N TYR A 99 6.87 5.59 -6.52
CA TYR A 99 7.82 6.58 -6.03
C TYR A 99 9.24 6.05 -6.17
N SER A 100 10.14 6.91 -6.64
CA SER A 100 11.56 6.60 -6.72
C SER A 100 12.24 6.78 -5.36
N CYS A 101 12.99 5.76 -4.94
CA CYS A 101 13.86 5.83 -3.75
C CYS A 101 15.32 6.19 -4.10
N GLU A 102 15.60 6.61 -5.34
CA GLU A 102 16.96 6.92 -5.82
C GLU A 102 17.70 7.94 -4.94
N ARG A 103 16.97 8.94 -4.42
CA ARG A 103 17.55 9.92 -3.49
C ARG A 103 18.02 9.28 -2.19
N ALA A 104 17.25 8.34 -1.65
CA ALA A 104 17.62 7.62 -0.44
C ALA A 104 18.84 6.70 -0.69
N LYS A 105 18.88 6.02 -1.84
CA LYS A 105 20.04 5.20 -2.22
C LYS A 105 21.33 6.03 -2.28
N ARG A 106 21.26 7.17 -2.96
CA ARG A 106 22.41 8.06 -3.19
C ARG A 106 22.89 8.76 -1.93
N ASP A 107 21.97 9.37 -1.19
CA ASP A 107 22.33 10.29 -0.11
C ASP A 107 22.56 9.54 1.22
N MET A 108 21.86 8.42 1.47
CA MET A 108 21.96 7.67 2.73
C MET A 108 22.35 6.18 2.57
N GLY A 109 22.68 5.72 1.36
CA GLY A 109 23.05 4.32 1.12
C GLY A 109 21.88 3.34 1.27
N TYR A 110 20.64 3.82 1.21
CA TYR A 110 19.46 2.97 1.40
C TYR A 110 19.41 1.83 0.38
N LYS A 111 19.13 0.63 0.86
CA LYS A 111 18.76 -0.53 0.05
C LYS A 111 17.63 -1.29 0.76
N PRO A 112 16.59 -1.76 0.04
CA PRO A 112 15.61 -2.66 0.61
C PRO A 112 16.30 -3.89 1.23
N VAL A 113 15.92 -4.21 2.46
CA VAL A 113 16.46 -5.36 3.21
C VAL A 113 15.63 -6.63 3.01
N VAL A 114 14.37 -6.47 2.58
CA VAL A 114 13.45 -7.56 2.25
C VAL A 114 12.86 -7.30 0.88
N CYS A 115 12.90 -8.34 0.02
CA CYS A 115 12.27 -8.27 -1.29
C CYS A 115 10.75 -8.49 -1.20
N LEU A 116 10.02 -8.08 -2.24
CA LEU A 116 8.55 -8.13 -2.21
C LEU A 116 8.01 -9.56 -2.06
N ASP A 117 8.60 -10.53 -2.75
CA ASP A 117 8.12 -11.93 -2.73
C ASP A 117 8.27 -12.57 -1.35
N GLU A 118 9.39 -12.33 -0.66
CA GLU A 118 9.58 -12.78 0.73
C GLU A 118 8.55 -12.13 1.66
N ALA A 119 8.32 -10.83 1.51
CA ALA A 119 7.35 -10.09 2.32
C ALA A 119 5.92 -10.64 2.12
N ILE A 120 5.52 -10.96 0.88
CA ILE A 120 4.23 -11.58 0.56
C ILE A 120 4.10 -12.94 1.26
N ALA A 121 5.11 -13.81 1.13
CA ALA A 121 5.10 -15.14 1.74
C ALA A 121 4.99 -15.07 3.28
N ARG A 122 5.76 -14.19 3.92
CA ARG A 122 5.70 -13.97 5.38
C ARG A 122 4.36 -13.41 5.82
N THR A 123 3.77 -12.53 5.01
CA THR A 123 2.42 -11.97 5.27
C THR A 123 1.38 -13.08 5.22
N ILE A 124 1.30 -13.86 4.13
CA ILE A 124 0.33 -14.96 3.99
C ILE A 124 0.42 -15.93 5.18
N LYS A 125 1.63 -16.36 5.53
CA LYS A 125 1.88 -17.26 6.67
C LYS A 125 1.37 -16.69 8.00
N SER A 126 1.35 -15.38 8.17
CA SER A 126 0.88 -14.71 9.39
C SER A 126 -0.65 -14.62 9.49
N TYR A 127 -1.39 -14.89 8.42
CA TYR A 127 -2.85 -14.85 8.38
C TYR A 127 -3.50 -16.21 8.02
N PRO A 128 -3.24 -17.28 8.80
CA PRO A 128 -3.77 -18.61 8.50
C PRO A 128 -5.31 -18.64 8.50
N HIS A 129 -5.96 -17.82 9.33
CA HIS A 129 -7.41 -17.71 9.42
C HIS A 129 -8.08 -17.09 8.18
N LEU A 130 -7.30 -16.47 7.29
CA LEU A 130 -7.79 -15.93 6.02
C LEU A 130 -7.63 -16.93 4.86
N HIS A 131 -7.03 -18.10 5.07
CA HIS A 131 -6.98 -19.10 4.00
C HIS A 131 -8.39 -19.58 3.67
N ARG A 132 -8.72 -19.58 2.37
CA ARG A 132 -9.96 -20.21 1.90
C ARG A 132 -9.85 -21.70 2.15
N THR A 133 -10.73 -22.24 3.00
CA THR A 133 -10.89 -23.68 3.14
C THR A 133 -11.49 -24.19 1.83
N THR A 134 -10.75 -25.07 1.16
CA THR A 134 -11.22 -25.80 -0.04
C THR A 134 -12.40 -26.68 0.30
#